data_AF-A0A6P6KK68-F1
#
_entry.id   AF-A0A6P6KK68-F1
#
_cell.length_a   1.000
_cell.length_b   1.000
_cell.length_c   1.000
_cell.angle_alpha   90.00
_cell.angle_beta   90.00
_cell.angle_gamma   90.00
#
_symmetry.space_group_name_H-M   'P 1'
#
loop_
_entity.id
_entity.type
_entity.pdbx_description
1 polymer ?
#
loop_
_entity_poly.entity_id
_entity_poly.type
_entity_poly.pdbx_seq_one_letter_code
_entity_poly.pdbx_strand_id
1 'polypeptide(L)'
;MLLFLLVPANFLPYGDGDLVNPVSDDGSSVAIYLQQPFKYFGRTYNQIYVNNNGHLTFTQPLSAYVPYLNAGIDIIAPLWTDLNNRNGGTISYREDRSSAVLAQVTQAVNQYFPSIGFTATSAFVATWDSVLYFSGGGEVTFQVVLVSNGDRSFILINYGDIAQTGQVWLAGYDTLDSVSSFTIPAASAPELSSSSNINVNGRWSFHVDGLLNLCDTCTEHEACQERSGVLGCVCLDGQRPNLEIFDAVESCASSTGSISLSRCQLFESGFSAETLHLNDPSCRGTLEDGRLLFNFDNEDHICGTTLTSNRTHFIYQNAIQSNLRSNDQSIISRARWMNFTFSCAYPLIQTLSMPMGIRAEGGVISQEVPGQGSYEIHMVPYHDAQFTSPYEGEVEIQVNQQIYVAVEVLGVDRSQIATVLDSCWATPVNDIDHDIRWSLIIRECPNPEDGTVEVLQNGIDTTSHFSFRMFTFSGNSDRIFLHCQVHLCLVDNGRCAQVLY
;
A
#
# COMPACT_ATOMS: atom_id res chain seq x y z
N MET A 1 2.82 10.05 56.93
CA MET A 1 3.45 9.18 55.92
C MET A 1 2.95 9.69 54.57
N LEU A 2 3.68 10.61 53.94
CA LEU A 2 3.29 11.16 52.64
C LEU A 2 3.49 10.05 51.60
N LEU A 3 2.41 9.68 50.90
CA LEU A 3 2.51 8.93 49.65
C LEU A 3 3.12 9.88 48.61
N PHE A 4 4.34 9.61 48.18
CA PHE A 4 4.80 10.08 46.88
C PHE A 4 4.09 9.20 45.85
N LEU A 5 3.13 9.79 45.12
CA LEU A 5 2.66 9.22 43.85
C LEU A 5 3.89 9.13 42.94
N LEU A 6 4.34 7.92 42.63
CA LEU A 6 5.45 7.68 41.73
C LEU A 6 5.01 8.08 40.33
N VAL A 7 5.37 9.30 39.92
CA VAL A 7 5.30 9.70 38.53
C VAL A 7 6.12 8.69 37.70
N PRO A 8 5.60 8.15 36.58
CA PRO A 8 6.37 7.24 35.73
C PRO A 8 7.69 7.88 35.32
N ALA A 9 8.77 7.10 35.24
CA ALA A 9 10.15 7.58 35.01
C ALA A 9 10.34 8.45 33.73
N ASN A 10 9.32 8.52 32.87
CA ASN A 10 9.34 9.21 31.58
C ASN A 10 8.76 10.63 31.60
N PHE A 11 8.03 11.04 32.64
CA PHE A 11 7.42 12.37 32.70
C PHE A 11 8.44 13.44 33.12
N LEU A 12 8.31 14.63 32.54
CA LEU A 12 8.90 15.83 33.12
C LEU A 12 8.11 16.22 34.39
N PRO A 13 8.75 16.88 35.38
CA PRO A 13 8.03 17.40 36.54
C PRO A 13 6.85 18.27 36.12
N TYR A 14 5.72 18.20 36.83
CA TYR A 14 4.51 18.98 36.58
C TYR A 14 3.80 19.31 37.90
N GLY A 15 2.85 20.25 37.84
CA GLY A 15 2.04 20.70 38.98
C GLY A 15 2.56 21.99 39.59
N ASP A 16 3.70 21.95 40.27
CA ASP A 16 4.25 23.11 40.99
C ASP A 16 4.67 24.24 40.03
N GLY A 17 3.91 25.35 40.03
CA GLY A 17 4.18 26.53 39.23
C GLY A 17 3.65 26.49 37.80
N ASP A 18 2.98 25.39 37.40
CA ASP A 18 2.30 25.31 36.10
C ASP A 18 1.03 26.18 36.09
N LEU A 19 0.68 26.68 34.91
CA LEU A 19 -0.63 27.29 34.69
C LEU A 19 -1.68 26.19 34.57
N VAL A 20 -2.85 26.39 35.19
CA VAL A 20 -3.92 25.39 35.21
C VAL A 20 -5.05 25.83 34.30
N ASN A 21 -5.55 24.90 33.49
CA ASN A 21 -6.73 25.12 32.66
C ASN A 21 -7.97 25.42 33.51
N PRO A 22 -8.94 26.18 32.98
CA PRO A 22 -10.24 26.34 33.63
C PRO A 22 -10.91 24.98 33.89
N VAL A 23 -11.52 24.86 35.07
CA VAL A 23 -12.36 23.72 35.44
C VAL A 23 -13.68 23.83 34.66
N SER A 24 -13.82 23.02 33.62
CA SER A 24 -14.89 23.04 32.62
C SER A 24 -14.92 21.69 31.89
N ASP A 25 -16.03 21.31 31.29
CA ASP A 25 -16.18 20.05 30.55
C ASP A 25 -15.34 20.04 29.26
N ASP A 26 -15.96 20.47 28.17
CA ASP A 26 -15.35 20.74 26.87
C ASP A 26 -14.63 22.10 26.84
N GLY A 27 -13.96 22.42 27.94
CA GLY A 27 -13.21 23.65 28.10
C GLY A 27 -11.88 23.65 27.34
N SER A 28 -11.23 24.81 27.37
CA SER A 28 -9.89 24.99 26.83
C SER A 28 -9.17 26.09 27.60
N SER A 29 -7.85 26.17 27.42
CA SER A 29 -7.09 27.35 27.81
C SER A 29 -7.52 28.58 26.99
N VAL A 30 -7.12 29.76 27.46
CA VAL A 30 -7.02 30.92 26.55
C VAL A 30 -5.89 30.69 25.53
N ALA A 31 -5.74 31.57 24.55
CA ALA A 31 -4.61 31.52 23.64
C ALA A 31 -3.29 31.65 24.44
N ILE A 32 -2.42 30.64 24.35
CA ILE A 32 -1.12 30.64 25.00
C ILE A 32 -0.09 31.04 23.95
N TYR A 33 0.51 32.22 24.08
CA TYR A 33 1.55 32.68 23.17
C TYR A 33 2.89 32.05 23.54
N LEU A 34 3.49 31.33 22.59
CA LEU A 34 4.77 30.67 22.77
C LEU A 34 5.90 31.71 22.68
N GLN A 35 6.85 31.66 23.61
CA GLN A 35 8.04 32.52 23.59
C GLN A 35 8.97 32.16 22.43
N GLN A 36 8.91 30.91 21.96
CA GLN A 36 9.57 30.46 20.74
C GLN A 36 8.55 29.81 19.80
N PRO A 37 8.53 30.16 18.50
CA PRO A 37 7.63 29.55 17.55
C PRO A 37 7.84 28.03 17.46
N PHE A 38 6.75 27.29 17.38
CA PHE A 38 6.76 25.85 17.14
C PHE A 38 6.45 25.57 15.67
N LYS A 39 7.36 24.87 14.98
CA LYS A 39 7.09 24.40 13.61
C LYS A 39 6.34 23.07 13.66
N TYR A 40 5.23 22.99 12.93
CA TYR A 40 4.38 21.81 12.82
C TYR A 40 4.03 21.58 11.34
N PHE A 41 4.65 20.56 10.75
CA PHE A 41 4.51 20.15 9.34
C PHE A 41 4.55 21.31 8.33
N GLY A 42 5.63 22.11 8.39
CA GLY A 42 5.86 23.23 7.48
C GLY A 42 5.13 24.52 7.85
N ARG A 43 4.24 24.48 8.85
CA ARG A 43 3.56 25.65 9.41
C ARG A 43 4.26 26.10 10.68
N THR A 44 4.29 27.41 10.93
CA THR A 44 4.91 27.98 12.14
C THR A 44 3.84 28.58 13.02
N TYR A 45 3.78 28.12 14.27
CA TYR A 45 2.79 28.55 15.25
C TYR A 45 3.44 29.32 16.39
N ASN A 46 2.87 30.49 16.69
CA ASN A 46 3.27 31.33 17.82
C ASN A 46 2.32 31.21 19.00
N GLN A 47 1.28 30.37 18.87
CA GLN A 47 0.29 30.18 19.90
C GLN A 47 -0.20 28.74 19.92
N ILE A 48 -0.74 28.33 21.06
CA ILE A 48 -1.31 27.02 21.27
C ILE A 48 -2.50 27.09 22.25
N TYR A 49 -3.37 26.10 22.19
CA TYR A 49 -4.48 25.90 23.11
C TYR A 49 -4.38 24.49 23.70
N VAL A 50 -4.57 24.39 25.01
CA VAL A 50 -4.67 23.10 25.72
C VAL A 50 -6.15 22.83 25.94
N ASN A 51 -6.72 21.83 25.27
CA ASN A 51 -8.15 21.52 25.35
C ASN A 51 -8.42 20.43 26.38
N ASN A 52 -9.54 20.52 27.08
CA ASN A 52 -9.81 19.62 28.21
C ASN A 52 -9.96 18.15 27.77
N ASN A 53 -10.49 17.92 26.58
CA ASN A 53 -10.70 16.61 25.95
C ASN A 53 -9.41 15.92 25.42
N GLY A 54 -8.23 16.35 25.89
CA GLY A 54 -6.99 15.60 25.73
C GLY A 54 -6.21 15.85 24.44
N HIS A 55 -6.40 17.04 23.84
CA HIS A 55 -5.72 17.46 22.62
C HIS A 55 -5.26 18.92 22.67
N LEU A 56 -4.24 19.22 21.87
CA LEU A 56 -3.72 20.55 21.61
C LEU A 56 -4.13 21.02 20.22
N THR A 57 -4.46 22.30 20.09
CA THR A 57 -4.73 22.97 18.81
C THR A 57 -3.94 24.27 18.71
N PHE A 58 -3.69 24.75 17.50
CA PHE A 58 -2.86 25.95 17.30
C PHE A 58 -3.61 27.20 16.88
N THR A 59 -4.75 27.06 16.20
CA THR A 59 -5.48 28.19 15.61
C THR A 59 -6.63 28.67 16.48
N GLN A 60 -7.36 27.75 17.10
CA GLN A 60 -8.54 28.04 17.94
C GLN A 60 -8.77 26.93 18.97
N PRO A 61 -9.46 27.21 20.10
CA PRO A 61 -9.88 26.17 21.03
C PRO A 61 -10.88 25.21 20.36
N LEU A 62 -10.89 23.94 20.78
CA LEU A 62 -11.78 22.92 20.25
C LEU A 62 -12.46 22.16 21.39
N SER A 63 -13.78 22.30 21.48
CA SER A 63 -14.64 21.67 22.49
C SER A 63 -15.17 20.29 22.08
N ALA A 64 -14.67 19.71 20.97
CA ALA A 64 -15.14 18.41 20.53
C ALA A 64 -14.61 17.31 21.44
N TYR A 65 -15.49 16.45 21.94
CA TYR A 65 -15.19 15.32 22.82
C TYR A 65 -15.20 13.96 22.09
N VAL A 66 -15.92 13.87 20.96
CA VAL A 66 -15.86 12.70 20.07
C VAL A 66 -14.77 12.95 19.02
N PRO A 67 -13.73 12.10 18.93
CA PRO A 67 -12.72 12.20 17.90
C PRO A 67 -13.31 11.94 16.51
N TYR A 68 -12.79 12.64 15.51
CA TYR A 68 -13.11 12.41 14.11
C TYR A 68 -11.84 12.45 13.26
N LEU A 69 -11.81 11.59 12.24
CA LEU A 69 -10.73 11.55 11.26
C LEU A 69 -10.83 12.77 10.34
N ASN A 70 -9.69 13.36 9.99
CA ASN A 70 -9.57 14.59 9.20
C ASN A 70 -10.18 15.81 9.92
N ALA A 71 -9.54 16.24 11.00
CA ALA A 71 -10.10 17.27 11.86
C ALA A 71 -10.24 18.65 11.16
N GLY A 72 -9.62 18.83 9.99
CA GLY A 72 -9.60 20.10 9.26
C GLY A 72 -8.84 21.21 10.00
N ILE A 73 -8.07 20.82 11.02
CA ILE A 73 -7.28 21.69 11.89
C ILE A 73 -5.98 20.97 12.25
N ASP A 74 -4.91 21.72 12.51
CA ASP A 74 -3.68 21.16 13.08
C ASP A 74 -3.93 20.81 14.56
N ILE A 75 -3.76 19.53 14.89
CA ILE A 75 -4.12 18.96 16.19
C ILE A 75 -3.08 17.92 16.63
N ILE A 76 -2.70 17.98 17.90
CA ILE A 76 -1.90 16.95 18.56
C ILE A 76 -2.78 16.34 19.64
N ALA A 77 -3.12 15.08 19.52
CA ALA A 77 -4.07 14.39 20.37
C ALA A 77 -3.40 13.21 21.09
N PRO A 78 -2.68 13.44 22.21
CA PRO A 78 -2.17 12.34 23.03
C PRO A 78 -3.28 11.36 23.42
N LEU A 79 -4.45 11.85 23.83
CA LEU A 79 -5.61 11.02 24.06
C LEU A 79 -6.86 11.88 23.88
N TRP A 80 -7.40 11.92 22.66
CA TRP A 80 -8.64 12.63 22.40
C TRP A 80 -9.83 11.73 22.76
N THR A 81 -10.59 12.15 23.77
CA THR A 81 -11.83 11.52 24.22
C THR A 81 -12.58 12.49 25.15
N ASP A 82 -13.76 12.09 25.61
CA ASP A 82 -14.61 12.88 26.50
C ASP A 82 -14.05 12.87 27.94
N LEU A 83 -13.35 13.94 28.33
CA LEU A 83 -12.71 14.12 29.63
C LEU A 83 -13.34 15.29 30.38
N ASN A 84 -13.61 15.10 31.68
CA ASN A 84 -14.30 16.10 32.49
C ASN A 84 -13.53 16.42 33.77
N ASN A 85 -12.72 17.48 33.71
CA ASN A 85 -11.91 17.92 34.85
C ASN A 85 -12.73 18.55 36.00
N ARG A 86 -14.06 18.72 35.86
CA ARG A 86 -14.95 19.12 36.97
C ARG A 86 -15.13 17.98 37.98
N ASN A 87 -14.97 16.74 37.53
CA ASN A 87 -15.16 15.55 38.35
C ASN A 87 -13.89 15.18 39.12
N GLY A 88 -12.72 15.65 38.70
CA GLY A 88 -11.43 15.31 39.29
C GLY A 88 -10.27 15.42 38.29
N GLY A 89 -9.06 15.47 38.84
CA GLY A 89 -7.82 15.67 38.09
C GLY A 89 -7.49 17.14 37.81
N THR A 90 -6.31 17.36 37.25
CA THR A 90 -5.82 18.69 36.89
C THR A 90 -5.25 18.68 35.48
N ILE A 91 -5.53 19.72 34.71
CA ILE A 91 -4.93 19.94 33.39
C ILE A 91 -4.03 21.15 33.53
N SER A 92 -2.72 20.97 33.38
CA SER A 92 -1.73 22.02 33.58
C SER A 92 -0.76 22.13 32.42
N TYR A 93 -0.17 23.30 32.25
CA TYR A 93 0.81 23.56 31.20
C TYR A 93 1.83 24.62 31.59
N ARG A 94 3.00 24.57 30.96
CA ARG A 94 4.03 25.62 31.00
C ARG A 94 4.92 25.59 29.77
N GLU A 95 5.59 26.69 29.50
CA GLU A 95 6.77 26.71 28.63
C GLU A 95 8.02 26.80 29.51
N ASP A 96 8.92 25.83 29.36
CA ASP A 96 10.12 25.66 30.17
C ASP A 96 11.39 25.89 29.34
N ARG A 97 12.26 26.75 29.84
CA ARG A 97 13.57 27.08 29.23
C ARG A 97 14.71 26.87 30.23
N SER A 98 14.45 26.17 31.33
CA SER A 98 15.47 25.87 32.34
C SER A 98 16.49 24.87 31.80
N SER A 99 17.75 25.03 32.19
CA SER A 99 18.83 24.16 31.72
C SER A 99 18.60 22.68 32.07
N ALA A 100 17.95 22.39 33.19
CA ALA A 100 17.63 21.03 33.61
C ALA A 100 16.64 20.34 32.65
N VAL A 101 15.51 20.99 32.37
CA VAL A 101 14.50 20.43 31.45
C VAL A 101 15.03 20.39 30.03
N LEU A 102 15.69 21.45 29.56
CA LEU A 102 16.27 21.51 28.22
C LEU A 102 17.34 20.42 28.01
N ALA A 103 18.18 20.13 29.00
CA ALA A 103 19.15 19.03 28.92
C ALA A 103 18.46 17.66 28.82
N GLN A 104 17.41 17.43 29.62
CA GLN A 104 16.66 16.17 29.62
C GLN A 104 15.95 15.92 28.28
N VAL A 105 15.24 16.92 27.74
CA VAL A 105 14.55 16.76 26.44
C VAL A 105 15.54 16.70 25.27
N THR A 106 16.67 17.42 25.35
CA THR A 106 17.75 17.32 24.36
C THR A 106 18.34 15.92 24.33
N GLN A 107 18.62 15.34 25.49
CA GLN A 107 19.13 13.97 25.59
C GLN A 107 18.12 12.97 25.01
N ALA A 108 16.84 13.10 25.35
CA ALA A 108 15.79 12.23 24.83
C ALA A 108 15.69 12.31 23.30
N VAL A 109 15.63 13.52 22.73
CA VAL A 109 15.56 13.71 21.27
C VAL A 109 16.80 13.14 20.59
N ASN A 110 18.01 13.42 21.08
CA ASN A 110 19.24 12.90 20.47
C ASN A 110 19.38 11.37 20.61
N GLN A 111 18.78 10.78 21.64
CA GLN A 111 18.75 9.33 21.79
C GLN A 111 17.81 8.68 20.75
N TYR A 112 16.65 9.29 20.49
CA TYR A 112 15.65 8.74 19.58
C TYR A 112 15.89 9.11 18.11
N PHE A 113 16.59 10.23 17.87
CA PHE A 113 16.88 10.79 16.56
C PHE A 113 18.37 11.17 16.42
N PRO A 114 19.30 10.19 16.45
CA PRO A 114 20.74 10.44 16.54
C PRO A 114 21.34 11.14 15.31
N SER A 115 20.68 11.07 14.15
CA SER A 115 21.16 11.65 12.88
C SER A 115 20.91 13.16 12.75
N ILE A 116 20.00 13.74 13.54
CA ILE A 116 19.57 15.13 13.34
C ILE A 116 20.51 16.14 14.03
N GLY A 117 21.17 15.75 15.13
CA GLY A 117 22.01 16.65 15.93
C GLY A 117 21.22 17.82 16.50
N PHE A 118 20.63 17.65 17.69
CA PHE A 118 19.67 18.61 18.24
C PHE A 118 20.09 19.18 19.61
N THR A 119 19.67 20.40 19.89
CA THR A 119 19.79 21.05 21.21
C THR A 119 18.57 21.92 21.43
N ALA A 120 17.74 21.58 22.41
CA ALA A 120 16.50 22.28 22.70
C ALA A 120 16.76 23.68 23.27
N THR A 121 15.94 24.65 22.87
CA THR A 121 15.92 26.00 23.48
C THR A 121 14.57 26.35 24.09
N SER A 122 13.52 25.56 23.82
CA SER A 122 12.23 25.63 24.49
C SER A 122 11.58 24.24 24.59
N ALA A 123 10.82 24.02 25.65
CA ALA A 123 9.94 22.87 25.83
C ALA A 123 8.58 23.34 26.36
N PHE A 124 7.52 23.19 25.58
CA PHE A 124 6.15 23.38 26.06
C PHE A 124 5.62 22.06 26.61
N VAL A 125 5.21 22.04 27.88
CA VAL A 125 4.73 20.85 28.59
C VAL A 125 3.25 21.06 28.89
N ALA A 126 2.41 20.09 28.52
CA ALA A 126 1.02 20.02 28.95
C ALA A 126 0.74 18.63 29.54
N THR A 127 0.09 18.61 30.71
CA THR A 127 -0.19 17.39 31.48
C THR A 127 -1.67 17.33 31.83
N TRP A 128 -2.29 16.19 31.56
CA TRP A 128 -3.58 15.78 32.10
C TRP A 128 -3.27 14.79 33.21
N ASP A 129 -3.44 15.20 34.47
CA ASP A 129 -3.09 14.43 35.66
C ASP A 129 -4.35 13.96 36.39
N SER A 130 -4.54 12.63 36.46
CA SER A 130 -5.69 11.96 37.07
C SER A 130 -7.04 12.54 36.64
N VAL A 131 -7.17 12.90 35.35
CA VAL A 131 -8.41 13.47 34.79
C VAL A 131 -9.41 12.35 34.54
N LEU A 132 -10.65 12.54 34.96
CA LEU A 132 -11.70 11.52 34.83
C LEU A 132 -12.38 11.54 33.46
N TYR A 133 -12.73 10.36 32.95
CA TYR A 133 -13.66 10.22 31.83
C TYR A 133 -15.03 10.80 32.18
N PHE A 134 -15.69 11.43 31.22
CA PHE A 134 -17.04 11.98 31.41
C PHE A 134 -18.06 10.90 31.81
N SER A 135 -17.99 9.70 31.20
CA SER A 135 -18.89 8.59 31.49
C SER A 135 -18.78 8.05 32.93
N GLY A 136 -17.73 8.44 33.66
CA GLY A 136 -17.22 7.66 34.79
C GLY A 136 -16.59 6.35 34.31
N GLY A 137 -15.70 5.76 35.09
CA GLY A 137 -15.03 4.48 34.73
C GLY A 137 -13.52 4.46 34.90
N GLY A 138 -12.91 5.58 35.28
CA GLY A 138 -11.49 5.65 35.62
C GLY A 138 -10.90 7.01 35.32
N GLU A 139 -9.65 7.19 35.73
CA GLU A 139 -8.85 8.39 35.48
C GLU A 139 -7.74 8.09 34.47
N VAL A 140 -7.24 9.15 33.85
CA VAL A 140 -6.14 9.09 32.90
C VAL A 140 -5.05 10.09 33.27
N THR A 141 -3.81 9.66 33.16
CA THR A 141 -2.63 10.51 33.32
C THR A 141 -1.73 10.42 32.10
N PHE A 142 -1.53 11.53 31.40
CA PHE A 142 -0.64 11.63 30.25
C PHE A 142 -0.07 13.04 30.10
N GLN A 143 1.08 13.13 29.43
CA GLN A 143 1.82 14.37 29.21
C GLN A 143 2.28 14.46 27.76
N VAL A 144 2.20 15.65 27.19
CA VAL A 144 2.79 15.97 25.89
C VAL A 144 3.81 17.08 26.07
N VAL A 145 4.96 16.91 25.42
CA VAL A 145 6.07 17.85 25.42
C VAL A 145 6.38 18.23 23.99
N LEU A 146 6.18 19.50 23.65
CA LEU A 146 6.60 20.09 22.38
C LEU A 146 8.00 20.67 22.56
N VAL A 147 9.00 20.02 21.97
CA VAL A 147 10.40 20.38 22.10
C VAL A 147 10.82 21.13 20.85
N SER A 148 11.43 22.31 21.00
CA SER A 148 11.89 23.09 19.85
C SER A 148 13.22 23.79 20.10
N ASN A 149 13.96 24.03 19.02
CA ASN A 149 15.06 24.99 18.99
C ASN A 149 14.77 26.20 18.08
N GLY A 150 13.52 26.35 17.62
CA GLY A 150 13.09 27.36 16.65
C GLY A 150 13.19 26.88 15.20
N ASP A 151 14.09 25.93 14.92
CA ASP A 151 14.27 25.37 13.57
C ASP A 151 13.74 23.96 13.42
N ARG A 152 13.93 23.13 14.45
CA ARG A 152 13.51 21.74 14.57
C ARG A 152 12.45 21.62 15.66
N SER A 153 11.50 20.72 15.47
CA SER A 153 10.38 20.50 16.38
C SER A 153 10.11 19.03 16.58
N PHE A 154 9.89 18.63 17.82
CA PHE A 154 9.55 17.27 18.20
C PHE A 154 8.35 17.24 19.14
N ILE A 155 7.55 16.18 19.04
CA ILE A 155 6.48 15.87 19.97
C ILE A 155 6.93 14.66 20.77
N LEU A 156 6.95 14.77 22.10
CA LEU A 156 7.13 13.63 23.00
C LEU A 156 5.84 13.44 23.77
N ILE A 157 5.24 12.26 23.67
CA ILE A 157 4.04 11.88 24.41
C ILE A 157 4.45 10.82 25.44
N ASN A 158 4.08 11.06 26.69
CA ASN A 158 4.31 10.16 27.81
C ASN A 158 2.96 9.75 28.40
N TYR A 159 2.66 8.46 28.43
CA TYR A 159 1.49 7.89 29.08
C TYR A 159 1.87 7.37 30.46
N GLY A 160 1.06 7.73 31.46
CA GLY A 160 1.08 7.14 32.79
C GLY A 160 -0.01 6.08 32.88
N ASP A 161 -0.77 6.09 33.96
CA ASP A 161 -1.92 5.20 34.10
C ASP A 161 -3.08 5.70 33.22
N ILE A 162 -3.50 4.87 32.26
CA ILE A 162 -4.66 5.12 31.40
C ILE A 162 -5.71 4.06 31.73
N ALA A 163 -6.78 4.46 32.40
CA ALA A 163 -7.86 3.53 32.73
C ALA A 163 -8.61 3.05 31.48
N GLN A 164 -9.16 1.83 31.56
CA GLN A 164 -10.02 1.28 30.51
C GLN A 164 -11.27 2.14 30.33
N THR A 165 -11.68 2.35 29.08
CA THR A 165 -12.91 3.07 28.75
C THR A 165 -13.69 2.36 27.64
N GLY A 166 -15.00 2.60 27.63
CA GLY A 166 -15.90 2.26 26.51
C GLY A 166 -16.22 3.46 25.61
N GLN A 167 -15.72 4.65 25.95
CA GLN A 167 -15.85 5.84 25.10
C GLN A 167 -15.02 5.68 23.83
N VAL A 168 -15.44 6.37 22.75
CA VAL A 168 -14.60 6.50 21.56
C VAL A 168 -13.38 7.34 21.93
N TRP A 169 -12.20 6.92 21.49
CA TRP A 169 -10.96 7.61 21.73
C TRP A 169 -10.05 7.50 20.51
N LEU A 170 -9.12 8.45 20.39
CA LEU A 170 -8.06 8.44 19.38
C LEU A 170 -6.79 8.99 20.02
N ALA A 171 -5.64 8.43 19.65
CA ALA A 171 -4.34 8.94 20.06
C ALA A 171 -3.46 9.14 18.81
N GLY A 172 -2.77 10.27 18.69
CA GLY A 172 -2.04 10.62 17.48
C GLY A 172 -1.91 12.11 17.21
N TYR A 173 -1.77 12.46 15.95
CA TYR A 173 -1.78 13.85 15.48
C TYR A 173 -2.35 13.92 14.05
N ASP A 174 -2.85 15.09 13.67
CA ASP A 174 -3.38 15.34 12.32
C ASP A 174 -3.09 16.79 11.93
N THR A 175 -2.96 17.01 10.62
CA THR A 175 -2.77 18.32 10.02
C THR A 175 -4.06 18.80 9.36
N LEU A 176 -4.18 20.11 9.17
CA LEU A 176 -5.35 20.77 8.60
C LEU A 176 -5.75 20.22 7.22
N ASP A 177 -4.78 19.75 6.43
CA ASP A 177 -4.99 19.12 5.13
C ASP A 177 -4.99 17.58 5.19
N SER A 178 -4.69 17.01 6.37
CA SER A 178 -4.47 15.59 6.63
C SER A 178 -3.40 14.97 5.73
N VAL A 179 -2.43 15.79 5.27
CA VAL A 179 -1.27 15.30 4.50
C VAL A 179 -0.29 14.59 5.43
N SER A 180 -0.10 15.13 6.64
CA SER A 180 0.69 14.51 7.70
C SER A 180 -0.23 14.18 8.87
N SER A 181 -0.53 12.89 9.04
CA SER A 181 -1.38 12.39 10.12
C SER A 181 -0.83 11.06 10.62
N PHE A 182 -0.96 10.79 11.90
CA PHE A 182 -0.59 9.50 12.48
C PHE A 182 -1.55 9.12 13.59
N THR A 183 -2.08 7.90 13.53
CA THR A 183 -2.89 7.31 14.60
C THR A 183 -2.07 6.23 15.29
N ILE A 184 -1.96 6.32 16.61
CA ILE A 184 -1.25 5.32 17.42
C ILE A 184 -2.03 4.00 17.37
N PRO A 185 -1.43 2.90 16.87
CA PRO A 185 -2.08 1.60 16.82
C PRO A 185 -2.06 0.97 18.22
N ALA A 186 -3.17 1.07 18.93
CA ALA A 186 -3.40 0.41 20.20
C ALA A 186 -4.81 -0.20 20.20
N ALA A 187 -4.93 -1.45 20.64
CA ALA A 187 -6.18 -2.21 20.68
C ALA A 187 -7.10 -1.74 21.82
N SER A 188 -6.56 -1.05 22.83
CA SER A 188 -7.31 -0.49 23.95
C SER A 188 -6.61 0.74 24.54
N ALA A 189 -7.36 1.62 25.22
CA ALA A 189 -6.78 2.82 25.83
C ALA A 189 -5.65 2.51 26.84
N PRO A 190 -5.76 1.49 27.72
CA PRO A 190 -4.66 1.14 28.64
C PRO A 190 -3.37 0.68 27.94
N GLU A 191 -3.45 0.16 26.72
CA GLU A 191 -2.27 -0.25 25.96
C GLU A 191 -1.36 0.93 25.61
N LEU A 192 -1.90 2.17 25.58
CA LEU A 192 -1.10 3.38 25.40
C LEU A 192 0.03 3.48 26.44
N SER A 193 -0.20 3.03 27.68
CA SER A 193 0.78 3.00 28.77
C SER A 193 1.95 2.03 28.53
N SER A 194 1.84 1.09 27.59
CA SER A 194 2.89 0.13 27.24
C SER A 194 3.39 0.27 25.79
N SER A 195 2.60 0.87 24.90
CA SER A 195 2.94 1.06 23.48
C SER A 195 4.07 2.08 23.27
N SER A 196 4.79 1.95 22.15
CA SER A 196 5.88 2.87 21.80
C SER A 196 6.33 2.73 20.34
N ASN A 197 6.81 3.82 19.73
CA ASN A 197 7.58 3.79 18.47
C ASN A 197 9.10 3.89 18.65
N ILE A 198 9.57 4.06 19.89
CA ILE A 198 10.99 4.26 20.23
C ILE A 198 11.49 3.21 21.22
N ASN A 199 10.73 2.12 21.40
CA ASN A 199 11.03 1.03 22.32
C ASN A 199 11.19 1.48 23.79
N VAL A 200 10.41 2.48 24.20
CA VAL A 200 10.30 2.95 25.59
C VAL A 200 8.83 2.90 25.99
N ASN A 201 8.48 1.99 26.91
CA ASN A 201 7.09 1.76 27.30
C ASN A 201 6.35 3.06 27.64
N GLY A 202 5.16 3.22 27.04
CA GLY A 202 4.29 4.36 27.28
C GLY A 202 4.80 5.65 26.67
N ARG A 203 5.72 5.59 25.69
CA ARG A 203 6.34 6.77 25.10
C ARG A 203 6.31 6.75 23.59
N TRP A 204 5.80 7.85 23.03
CA TRP A 204 5.78 8.11 21.60
C TRP A 204 6.54 9.39 21.29
N SER A 205 7.30 9.38 20.20
CA SER A 205 8.15 10.51 19.83
C SER A 205 8.10 10.74 18.33
N PHE A 206 7.81 11.98 17.92
CA PHE A 206 7.66 12.35 16.51
C PHE A 206 8.50 13.57 16.18
N HIS A 207 9.15 13.54 15.02
CA HIS A 207 9.81 14.69 14.42
C HIS A 207 8.81 15.40 13.50
N VAL A 208 8.56 16.71 13.72
CA VAL A 208 7.35 17.37 13.19
C VAL A 208 7.56 18.76 12.60
N ASP A 209 8.78 19.27 12.38
CA ASP A 209 8.96 20.59 11.76
C ASP A 209 8.63 20.67 10.25
N GLY A 210 8.04 19.62 9.66
CA GLY A 210 7.74 19.55 8.22
C GLY A 210 8.91 19.05 7.38
N LEU A 211 9.90 18.50 8.06
CA LEU A 211 11.02 17.82 7.46
C LEU A 211 11.00 16.38 7.98
N LEU A 212 10.03 15.57 7.54
CA LEU A 212 10.46 14.25 7.09
C LEU A 212 11.60 14.57 6.14
N ASN A 213 12.84 14.28 6.52
CA ASN A 213 14.01 14.64 5.73
C ASN A 213 13.89 13.93 4.37
N LEU A 214 13.18 14.55 3.42
CA LEU A 214 13.19 14.17 2.00
C LEU A 214 14.65 14.10 1.54
N CYS A 215 15.53 14.87 2.19
CA CYS A 215 16.95 14.93 1.92
C CYS A 215 17.82 13.83 2.55
N ASP A 216 17.38 13.15 3.62
CA ASP A 216 18.11 11.98 4.14
C ASP A 216 17.86 10.74 3.26
N THR A 217 16.80 10.79 2.45
CA THR A 217 16.44 9.73 1.50
C THR A 217 16.91 10.03 0.08
N CYS A 218 17.55 11.18 -0.19
CA CYS A 218 18.14 11.44 -1.50
C CYS A 218 19.25 10.42 -1.78
N THR A 219 19.24 9.85 -2.97
CA THR A 219 20.30 8.92 -3.39
C THR A 219 21.60 9.69 -3.65
N GLU A 220 22.71 8.97 -3.83
CA GLU A 220 24.00 9.58 -4.21
C GLU A 220 23.97 10.32 -5.56
N HIS A 221 22.89 10.13 -6.34
CA HIS A 221 22.65 10.78 -7.63
C HIS A 221 21.66 11.95 -7.55
N GLU A 222 21.20 12.30 -6.36
CA GLU A 222 20.26 13.39 -6.11
C GLU A 222 20.89 14.46 -5.22
N ALA A 223 20.49 15.72 -5.40
CA ALA A 223 20.84 16.80 -4.49
C ALA A 223 19.60 17.29 -3.74
N CYS A 224 19.75 17.56 -2.45
CA CYS A 224 18.71 18.22 -1.67
C CYS A 224 18.62 19.70 -2.04
N GLN A 225 17.47 20.15 -2.54
CA GLN A 225 17.24 21.56 -2.86
C GLN A 225 15.81 22.00 -2.53
N GLU A 226 15.66 23.26 -2.15
CA GLU A 226 14.35 23.91 -2.00
C GLU A 226 13.86 24.49 -3.33
N ARG A 227 12.64 24.14 -3.72
CA ARG A 227 11.93 24.73 -4.87
C ARG A 227 10.52 25.15 -4.45
N SER A 228 10.18 26.41 -4.71
CA SER A 228 8.84 26.98 -4.42
C SER A 228 8.36 26.79 -2.97
N GLY A 229 9.29 26.81 -2.00
CA GLY A 229 8.97 26.63 -0.56
C GLY A 229 8.86 25.17 -0.11
N VAL A 230 9.17 24.19 -0.98
CA VAL A 230 9.18 22.75 -0.66
C VAL A 230 10.61 22.22 -0.82
N LEU A 231 11.13 21.50 0.18
CA LEU A 231 12.44 20.85 0.15
C LEU A 231 12.30 19.45 -0.45
N GLY A 232 13.16 19.09 -1.41
CA GLY A 232 13.13 17.75 -2.02
C GLY A 232 14.40 17.41 -2.79
N CYS A 233 14.42 16.21 -3.36
CA CYS A 233 15.56 15.71 -4.14
C CYS A 233 15.46 16.19 -5.60
N VAL A 234 16.45 16.95 -6.06
CA VAL A 234 16.61 17.36 -7.46
C VAL A 234 17.65 16.48 -8.15
N CYS A 235 17.51 16.29 -9.47
CA CYS A 235 18.39 15.39 -10.20
C CYS A 235 19.77 16.04 -10.43
N LEU A 236 20.87 15.31 -10.18
CA LEU A 236 22.21 15.78 -10.54
C LEU A 236 22.43 15.72 -12.07
N ASP A 237 23.33 16.57 -12.60
CA ASP A 237 23.60 16.65 -14.04
C ASP A 237 24.10 15.29 -14.59
N GLY A 238 23.30 14.70 -15.49
CA GLY A 238 23.53 13.36 -16.06
C GLY A 238 22.28 12.46 -16.07
N GLN A 239 21.32 12.73 -15.18
CA GLN A 239 20.00 12.06 -15.09
C GLN A 239 18.84 12.93 -15.60
N ARG A 240 19.10 13.85 -16.52
CA ARG A 240 18.03 14.59 -17.23
C ARG A 240 17.68 13.85 -18.53
N PRO A 241 16.80 12.84 -18.55
CA PRO A 241 16.12 12.48 -19.76
C PRO A 241 15.17 13.62 -20.14
N ASN A 242 14.75 13.58 -21.40
CA ASN A 242 14.01 14.58 -22.13
C ASN A 242 12.97 15.37 -21.28
N LEU A 243 12.91 16.70 -21.42
CA LEU A 243 11.94 17.59 -20.75
C LEU A 243 10.45 17.23 -20.97
N GLU A 244 10.18 16.26 -21.84
CA GLU A 244 8.85 15.78 -22.20
C GLU A 244 8.56 14.32 -21.77
N ILE A 245 9.54 13.56 -21.25
CA ILE A 245 9.38 12.13 -20.93
C ILE A 245 9.99 11.83 -19.56
N PHE A 246 9.15 11.40 -18.61
CA PHE A 246 9.61 10.87 -17.34
C PHE A 246 10.35 9.53 -17.54
N ASP A 247 11.42 9.31 -16.80
CA ASP A 247 12.02 8.00 -16.63
C ASP A 247 11.03 7.10 -15.88
N ALA A 248 10.31 6.30 -16.66
CA ALA A 248 9.31 5.35 -16.22
C ALA A 248 9.75 3.93 -16.59
N VAL A 249 9.69 3.01 -15.64
CA VAL A 249 9.91 1.58 -15.87
C VAL A 249 8.63 0.86 -15.48
N GLU A 250 7.97 0.28 -16.47
CA GLU A 250 6.77 -0.54 -16.32
C GLU A 250 7.18 -2.03 -16.34
N SER A 251 6.64 -2.80 -15.40
CA SER A 251 6.83 -4.25 -15.32
C SER A 251 5.48 -4.92 -15.10
N CYS A 252 5.14 -5.84 -16.02
CA CYS A 252 3.88 -6.56 -16.05
C CYS A 252 4.16 -8.05 -15.96
N ALA A 253 3.62 -8.72 -14.95
CA ALA A 253 3.78 -10.16 -14.78
C ALA A 253 2.44 -10.75 -14.34
N SER A 254 1.91 -11.70 -15.11
CA SER A 254 0.69 -12.41 -14.75
C SER A 254 -0.48 -11.45 -14.52
N SER A 255 -1.11 -11.49 -13.34
CA SER A 255 -2.20 -10.63 -12.87
C SER A 255 -1.71 -9.41 -12.08
N THR A 256 -0.41 -9.14 -12.09
CA THR A 256 0.23 -8.05 -11.36
C THR A 256 0.89 -7.06 -12.32
N GLY A 257 0.75 -5.78 -12.02
CA GLY A 257 1.40 -4.72 -12.76
C GLY A 257 2.09 -3.75 -11.81
N SER A 258 3.25 -3.25 -12.21
CA SER A 258 3.99 -2.25 -11.47
C SER A 258 4.60 -1.21 -12.39
N ILE A 259 4.71 0.00 -11.87
CA ILE A 259 5.36 1.10 -12.57
C ILE A 259 6.21 1.90 -11.58
N SER A 260 7.45 2.21 -11.97
CA SER A 260 8.35 3.02 -11.19
C SER A 260 8.74 4.30 -11.93
N LEU A 261 8.60 5.44 -11.26
CA LEU A 261 8.93 6.77 -11.78
C LEU A 261 10.11 7.36 -11.02
N SER A 262 11.00 8.10 -11.68
CA SER A 262 12.06 8.86 -11.01
C SER A 262 11.48 9.92 -10.04
N ARG A 263 11.83 9.84 -8.75
CA ARG A 263 11.36 10.81 -7.76
C ARG A 263 11.88 12.21 -8.06
N CYS A 264 13.16 12.37 -8.40
CA CYS A 264 13.74 13.69 -8.62
C CYS A 264 13.09 14.42 -9.81
N GLN A 265 12.73 13.71 -10.88
CA GLN A 265 12.02 14.30 -12.02
C GLN A 265 10.58 14.72 -11.69
N LEU A 266 9.89 13.90 -10.89
CA LEU A 266 8.57 14.25 -10.36
C LEU A 266 8.64 15.55 -9.55
N PHE A 267 9.63 15.63 -8.65
CA PHE A 267 9.85 16.80 -7.81
C PHE A 267 10.21 18.05 -8.63
N GLU A 268 11.11 17.93 -9.61
CA GLU A 268 11.46 19.03 -10.52
C GLU A 268 10.26 19.52 -11.34
N SER A 269 9.31 18.64 -11.64
CA SER A 269 8.06 18.93 -12.35
C SER A 269 6.97 19.53 -11.46
N GLY A 270 7.18 19.55 -10.14
CA GLY A 270 6.28 20.13 -9.14
C GLY A 270 5.31 19.14 -8.50
N PHE A 271 5.56 17.84 -8.62
CA PHE A 271 4.77 16.78 -8.00
C PHE A 271 5.55 16.14 -6.85
N SER A 272 4.96 16.08 -5.66
CA SER A 272 5.56 15.36 -4.52
C SER A 272 5.04 13.94 -4.46
N ALA A 273 5.92 13.00 -4.09
CA ALA A 273 5.63 11.57 -4.07
C ALA A 273 4.39 11.23 -3.23
N GLU A 274 4.17 11.96 -2.13
CA GLU A 274 3.10 11.74 -1.16
C GLU A 274 1.71 12.09 -1.73
N THR A 275 1.66 12.90 -2.78
CA THR A 275 0.40 13.38 -3.38
C THR A 275 -0.12 12.50 -4.51
N LEU A 276 0.70 11.54 -4.95
CA LEU A 276 0.43 10.69 -6.10
C LEU A 276 -0.16 9.35 -5.67
N HIS A 277 -1.15 8.89 -6.42
CA HIS A 277 -1.86 7.64 -6.18
C HIS A 277 -2.35 7.03 -7.50
N LEU A 278 -2.74 5.76 -7.49
CA LEU A 278 -3.41 5.10 -8.62
C LEU A 278 -4.87 5.55 -8.74
N ASN A 279 -5.65 4.94 -9.65
CA ASN A 279 -7.08 5.23 -9.78
C ASN A 279 -7.84 5.13 -8.44
N ASP A 280 -7.43 4.22 -7.55
CA ASP A 280 -7.85 4.21 -6.15
C ASP A 280 -6.92 5.10 -5.28
N PRO A 281 -7.43 6.15 -4.61
CA PRO A 281 -6.65 7.04 -3.75
C PRO A 281 -5.97 6.38 -2.54
N SER A 282 -6.42 5.19 -2.14
CA SER A 282 -5.77 4.42 -1.07
C SER A 282 -4.44 3.80 -1.54
N CYS A 283 -4.27 3.58 -2.84
CA CYS A 283 -3.07 3.01 -3.43
C CYS A 283 -2.03 4.09 -3.76
N ARG A 284 -1.17 4.37 -2.78
CA ARG A 284 -0.08 5.35 -2.89
C ARG A 284 1.25 4.69 -3.26
N GLY A 285 2.15 5.46 -3.84
CA GLY A 285 3.45 4.97 -4.24
C GLY A 285 4.41 4.78 -3.06
N THR A 286 5.23 3.74 -3.13
CA THR A 286 6.32 3.48 -2.18
C THR A 286 7.65 3.98 -2.74
N LEU A 287 8.50 4.53 -1.88
CA LEU A 287 9.82 5.02 -2.27
C LEU A 287 10.86 3.90 -2.17
N GLU A 288 11.45 3.54 -3.29
CA GLU A 288 12.52 2.54 -3.39
C GLU A 288 13.64 3.09 -4.28
N ASP A 289 14.85 3.22 -3.72
CA ASP A 289 16.07 3.63 -4.44
C ASP A 289 15.92 4.90 -5.31
N GLY A 290 15.31 5.96 -4.75
CA GLY A 290 15.09 7.22 -5.47
C GLY A 290 14.00 7.15 -6.55
N ARG A 291 13.26 6.04 -6.65
CA ARG A 291 12.11 5.87 -7.53
C ARG A 291 10.83 5.69 -6.71
N LEU A 292 9.73 6.18 -7.26
CA LEU A 292 8.39 6.01 -6.71
C LEU A 292 7.72 4.84 -7.44
N LEU A 293 7.52 3.73 -6.73
CA LEU A 293 6.93 2.50 -7.22
C LEU A 293 5.43 2.47 -6.90
N PHE A 294 4.62 2.14 -7.90
CA PHE A 294 3.21 1.79 -7.73
C PHE A 294 3.00 0.36 -8.19
N ASN A 295 2.14 -0.37 -7.50
CA ASN A 295 1.76 -1.73 -7.85
C ASN A 295 0.24 -1.92 -7.76
N PHE A 296 -0.26 -2.91 -8.49
CA PHE A 296 -1.61 -3.44 -8.34
C PHE A 296 -1.58 -4.96 -8.55
N ASP A 297 -2.53 -5.63 -7.93
CA ASP A 297 -2.85 -7.04 -8.18
C ASP A 297 -4.36 -7.18 -8.43
N ASN A 298 -4.78 -8.22 -9.14
CA ASN A 298 -6.19 -8.43 -9.45
C ASN A 298 -6.94 -9.30 -8.42
N GLU A 299 -6.37 -9.57 -7.24
CA GLU A 299 -7.01 -10.39 -6.20
C GLU A 299 -7.54 -9.52 -5.05
N ASP A 300 -6.64 -8.91 -4.27
CA ASP A 300 -6.95 -8.16 -3.04
C ASP A 300 -6.57 -6.67 -3.15
N HIS A 301 -5.70 -6.28 -4.08
CA HIS A 301 -5.22 -4.90 -4.28
C HIS A 301 -5.44 -4.39 -5.72
N ILE A 302 -6.71 -4.35 -6.14
CA ILE A 302 -7.12 -3.94 -7.50
C ILE A 302 -6.72 -2.49 -7.83
N CYS A 303 -6.65 -1.60 -6.84
CA CYS A 303 -6.22 -0.21 -6.99
C CYS A 303 -6.93 0.59 -8.11
N GLY A 304 -8.20 0.25 -8.38
CA GLY A 304 -8.99 0.88 -9.45
C GLY A 304 -8.53 0.54 -10.87
N THR A 305 -7.79 -0.57 -11.06
CA THR A 305 -7.37 -1.06 -12.37
C THR A 305 -8.58 -1.48 -13.20
N THR A 306 -8.58 -1.13 -14.48
CA THR A 306 -9.65 -1.50 -15.42
C THR A 306 -9.15 -2.55 -16.40
N LEU A 307 -9.90 -3.65 -16.55
CA LEU A 307 -9.67 -4.66 -17.58
C LEU A 307 -10.47 -4.31 -18.84
N THR A 308 -9.77 -4.21 -19.97
CA THR A 308 -10.38 -4.03 -21.28
C THR A 308 -9.87 -5.11 -22.24
N SER A 309 -10.62 -5.38 -23.31
CA SER A 309 -10.19 -6.32 -24.34
C SER A 309 -10.36 -5.66 -25.71
N ASN A 310 -9.33 -5.78 -26.54
CA ASN A 310 -9.41 -5.48 -27.96
C ASN A 310 -9.47 -6.80 -28.75
N ARG A 311 -9.39 -6.76 -30.09
CA ARG A 311 -9.51 -7.99 -30.90
C ARG A 311 -8.38 -9.01 -30.72
N THR A 312 -7.21 -8.60 -30.24
CA THR A 312 -6.00 -9.44 -30.19
C THR A 312 -5.39 -9.56 -28.80
N HIS A 313 -5.69 -8.64 -27.89
CA HIS A 313 -5.12 -8.59 -26.54
C HIS A 313 -6.19 -8.26 -25.50
N PHE A 314 -6.02 -8.77 -24.28
CA PHE A 314 -6.61 -8.19 -23.08
C PHE A 314 -5.61 -7.23 -22.43
N ILE A 315 -6.11 -6.16 -21.83
CA ILE A 315 -5.32 -5.02 -21.38
C ILE A 315 -5.77 -4.62 -19.98
N TYR A 316 -4.87 -4.73 -19.01
CA TYR A 316 -5.03 -4.07 -17.71
C TYR A 316 -4.53 -2.65 -17.81
N GLN A 317 -5.35 -1.68 -17.39
CA GLN A 317 -5.02 -0.26 -17.48
C GLN A 317 -5.22 0.42 -16.13
N ASN A 318 -4.25 1.25 -15.74
CA ASN A 318 -4.34 2.10 -14.56
C ASN A 318 -3.71 3.47 -14.87
N ALA A 319 -3.89 4.44 -13.98
CA ALA A 319 -3.30 5.77 -14.12
C ALA A 319 -2.82 6.32 -12.78
N ILE A 320 -1.65 6.95 -12.80
CA ILE A 320 -1.11 7.71 -11.68
C ILE A 320 -1.69 9.12 -11.74
N GLN A 321 -2.40 9.48 -10.69
CA GLN A 321 -3.11 10.74 -10.55
C GLN A 321 -2.52 11.55 -9.41
N SER A 322 -2.48 12.87 -9.58
CA SER A 322 -2.25 13.80 -8.47
C SER A 322 -3.59 14.23 -7.88
N ASN A 323 -3.73 14.23 -6.56
CA ASN A 323 -4.91 14.76 -5.88
C ASN A 323 -5.19 16.22 -6.31
N LEU A 324 -6.19 16.43 -7.17
CA LEU A 324 -6.78 17.74 -7.42
C LEU A 324 -7.71 18.05 -6.24
N ARG A 325 -7.17 18.56 -5.14
CA ARG A 325 -8.02 19.15 -4.09
C ARG A 325 -8.50 20.52 -4.54
N SER A 326 -9.71 20.57 -5.09
CA SER A 326 -10.61 21.69 -4.82
C SER A 326 -11.88 21.13 -4.19
N ASN A 327 -11.99 21.29 -2.87
CA ASN A 327 -13.29 21.26 -2.17
C ASN A 327 -14.17 22.47 -2.57
N ASP A 328 -13.69 23.31 -3.48
CA ASP A 328 -14.55 24.19 -4.24
C ASP A 328 -15.21 23.38 -5.35
N GLN A 329 -16.53 23.49 -5.47
CA GLN A 329 -17.28 23.19 -6.70
C GLN A 329 -16.84 24.13 -7.86
N SER A 330 -15.57 24.52 -7.91
CA SER A 330 -14.98 25.31 -8.97
C SER A 330 -14.61 24.36 -10.11
N ILE A 331 -15.24 24.56 -11.25
CA ILE A 331 -14.97 23.88 -12.52
C ILE A 331 -13.52 24.14 -13.03
N ILE A 332 -12.79 25.08 -12.41
CA ILE A 332 -11.47 25.54 -12.84
C ILE A 332 -10.46 25.38 -11.70
N SER A 333 -9.50 24.47 -11.86
CA SER A 333 -8.28 24.41 -11.05
C SER A 333 -7.16 25.18 -11.74
N ARG A 334 -6.39 25.97 -10.97
CA ARG A 334 -5.16 26.64 -11.44
C ARG A 334 -3.89 25.88 -11.03
N ALA A 335 -4.03 24.74 -10.36
CA ALA A 335 -2.93 23.85 -10.02
C ALA A 335 -2.58 22.95 -11.21
N ARG A 336 -1.30 22.57 -11.33
CA ARG A 336 -0.88 21.53 -12.28
C ARG A 336 -1.46 20.19 -11.83
N TRP A 337 -1.96 19.41 -12.77
CA TRP A 337 -2.48 18.06 -12.53
C TRP A 337 -1.67 17.06 -13.34
N MET A 338 -1.42 15.90 -12.76
CA MET A 338 -0.77 14.78 -13.44
C MET A 338 -1.78 13.66 -13.64
N ASN A 339 -1.78 13.13 -14.86
CA ASN A 339 -2.48 11.90 -15.20
C ASN A 339 -1.56 11.10 -16.13
N PHE A 340 -0.85 10.14 -15.55
CA PHE A 340 0.06 9.27 -16.28
C PHE A 340 -0.58 7.89 -16.41
N THR A 341 -1.07 7.56 -17.60
CA THR A 341 -1.72 6.27 -17.87
C THR A 341 -0.70 5.24 -18.32
N PHE A 342 -0.79 4.02 -17.78
CA PHE A 342 0.03 2.88 -18.16
C PHE A 342 -0.84 1.63 -18.31
N SER A 343 -0.36 0.63 -19.06
CA SER A 343 -1.18 -0.51 -19.43
C SER A 343 -0.37 -1.75 -19.78
N CYS A 344 -0.73 -2.87 -19.17
CA CYS A 344 -0.19 -4.18 -19.46
C CYS A 344 -1.07 -4.89 -20.49
N ALA A 345 -0.55 -5.13 -21.70
CA ALA A 345 -1.26 -5.81 -22.80
C ALA A 345 -0.75 -7.24 -23.00
N TYR A 346 -1.69 -8.19 -23.13
CA TYR A 346 -1.42 -9.63 -23.23
C TYR A 346 -2.20 -10.25 -24.39
N PRO A 347 -1.60 -11.11 -25.22
CA PRO A 347 -2.28 -11.69 -26.38
C PRO A 347 -3.43 -12.62 -25.94
N LEU A 348 -4.56 -12.56 -26.64
CA LEU A 348 -5.74 -13.42 -26.39
C LEU A 348 -5.57 -14.84 -26.94
N ILE A 349 -4.76 -15.00 -27.98
CA ILE A 349 -4.56 -16.27 -28.69
C ILE A 349 -3.09 -16.65 -28.57
N GLN A 350 -2.82 -17.86 -28.09
CA GLN A 350 -1.50 -18.46 -28.14
C GLN A 350 -1.59 -19.90 -28.65
N THR A 351 -0.62 -20.28 -29.47
CA THR A 351 -0.42 -21.65 -29.94
C THR A 351 0.72 -22.26 -29.15
N LEU A 352 0.45 -23.41 -28.52
CA LEU A 352 1.43 -24.12 -27.72
C LEU A 352 1.62 -25.52 -28.26
N SER A 353 2.87 -25.97 -28.23
CA SER A 353 3.27 -27.35 -28.42
C SER A 353 3.58 -27.95 -27.07
N MET A 354 3.17 -29.19 -26.80
CA MET A 354 3.77 -29.95 -25.72
C MET A 354 5.28 -30.02 -25.98
N PRO A 355 6.11 -29.68 -25.00
CA PRO A 355 7.53 -29.43 -25.22
C PRO A 355 8.28 -30.65 -25.76
N MET A 356 7.79 -31.89 -25.56
CA MET A 356 8.31 -33.10 -26.19
C MET A 356 7.25 -34.22 -26.32
N GLY A 357 7.50 -35.16 -27.22
CA GLY A 357 6.58 -36.24 -27.55
C GLY A 357 6.83 -37.37 -26.60
N ILE A 358 5.76 -37.78 -25.90
CA ILE A 358 5.73 -38.58 -24.68
C ILE A 358 7.12 -39.08 -24.28
N ARG A 359 7.84 -38.23 -23.53
CA ARG A 359 9.07 -38.39 -22.72
C ARG A 359 9.53 -36.99 -22.26
N ALA A 360 9.53 -36.69 -20.96
CA ALA A 360 9.61 -35.33 -20.39
C ALA A 360 10.78 -35.07 -19.41
N GLU A 361 11.39 -33.86 -19.49
CA GLU A 361 11.67 -32.96 -18.35
C GLU A 361 11.91 -31.49 -18.81
N GLY A 362 11.23 -30.54 -18.15
CA GLY A 362 11.59 -29.13 -17.86
C GLY A 362 11.87 -28.10 -18.96
N GLY A 363 10.99 -27.10 -19.13
CA GLY A 363 11.33 -25.86 -19.86
C GLY A 363 10.25 -24.78 -19.78
N VAL A 364 10.36 -23.88 -18.80
CA VAL A 364 9.62 -22.61 -18.72
C VAL A 364 10.12 -21.69 -19.83
N ILE A 365 9.23 -21.21 -20.70
CA ILE A 365 9.52 -20.09 -21.59
C ILE A 365 8.97 -18.83 -20.91
N SER A 366 9.81 -18.15 -20.15
CA SER A 366 9.59 -16.76 -19.77
C SER A 366 10.26 -15.88 -20.82
N GLN A 367 9.46 -15.25 -21.67
CA GLN A 367 9.96 -14.26 -22.62
C GLN A 367 9.78 -12.88 -22.00
N GLU A 368 10.86 -12.31 -21.46
CA GLU A 368 10.88 -10.89 -21.07
C GLU A 368 10.98 -10.03 -22.33
N VAL A 369 9.94 -9.24 -22.58
CA VAL A 369 9.96 -8.15 -23.56
C VAL A 369 9.54 -6.87 -22.83
N PRO A 370 10.25 -5.75 -22.98
CA PRO A 370 9.87 -4.49 -22.34
C PRO A 370 8.48 -4.05 -22.84
N GLY A 371 7.50 -3.99 -21.95
CA GLY A 371 6.18 -3.40 -22.20
C GLY A 371 5.03 -4.34 -22.62
N GLN A 372 5.21 -5.67 -22.59
CA GLN A 372 4.10 -6.64 -22.72
C GLN A 372 4.18 -7.66 -21.58
N GLY A 373 3.08 -7.87 -20.86
CA GLY A 373 3.08 -8.81 -19.74
C GLY A 373 3.07 -10.27 -20.22
N SER A 374 3.63 -11.16 -19.40
CA SER A 374 3.67 -12.60 -19.66
C SER A 374 2.76 -13.39 -18.71
N TYR A 375 2.21 -14.51 -19.18
CA TYR A 375 1.49 -15.50 -18.38
C TYR A 375 1.96 -16.90 -18.81
N GLU A 376 1.83 -17.89 -17.93
CA GLU A 376 2.31 -19.26 -18.18
C GLU A 376 1.15 -20.19 -18.54
N ILE A 377 1.35 -21.08 -19.51
CA ILE A 377 0.35 -22.05 -19.95
C ILE A 377 0.94 -23.45 -19.91
N HIS A 378 0.30 -24.35 -19.18
CA HIS A 378 0.73 -25.72 -18.99
C HIS A 378 -0.24 -26.68 -19.67
N MET A 379 0.30 -27.65 -20.43
CA MET A 379 -0.47 -28.79 -20.95
C MET A 379 0.02 -30.07 -20.27
N VAL A 380 -0.84 -30.67 -19.46
CA VAL A 380 -0.48 -31.78 -18.57
C VAL A 380 -1.38 -32.98 -18.85
N PRO A 381 -0.81 -34.12 -19.27
CA PRO A 381 -1.57 -35.37 -19.40
C PRO A 381 -1.71 -36.09 -18.04
N TYR A 382 -2.83 -36.75 -17.81
CA TYR A 382 -3.20 -37.47 -16.59
C TYR A 382 -3.67 -38.90 -16.86
N HIS A 383 -3.41 -39.78 -15.91
CA HIS A 383 -3.85 -41.17 -15.91
C HIS A 383 -5.35 -41.33 -15.64
N ASP A 384 -5.97 -40.37 -14.96
CA ASP A 384 -7.31 -40.47 -14.41
C ASP A 384 -8.20 -39.26 -14.78
N ALA A 385 -9.51 -39.51 -14.83
CA ALA A 385 -10.52 -38.49 -15.14
C ALA A 385 -10.70 -37.44 -14.04
N GLN A 386 -10.06 -37.60 -12.87
CA GLN A 386 -10.11 -36.62 -11.78
C GLN A 386 -8.92 -35.66 -11.81
N PHE A 387 -8.00 -35.82 -12.77
CA PHE A 387 -6.81 -34.97 -12.92
C PHE A 387 -5.94 -34.94 -11.66
N THR A 388 -5.81 -36.10 -11.00
CA THR A 388 -5.07 -36.23 -9.73
C THR A 388 -3.69 -36.86 -9.90
N SER A 389 -3.53 -37.76 -10.89
CA SER A 389 -2.29 -38.47 -11.17
C SER A 389 -1.74 -38.03 -12.53
N PRO A 390 -0.89 -36.99 -12.59
CA PRO A 390 -0.25 -36.58 -13.83
C PRO A 390 0.71 -37.68 -14.30
N TYR A 391 0.89 -37.78 -15.61
CA TYR A 391 1.98 -38.56 -16.18
C TYR A 391 3.29 -37.80 -15.94
N GLU A 392 4.25 -38.46 -15.29
CA GLU A 392 5.56 -37.88 -15.01
C GLU A 392 6.66 -38.57 -15.83
N GLY A 393 7.54 -37.78 -16.44
CA GLY A 393 8.74 -38.26 -17.11
C GLY A 393 8.50 -39.02 -18.42
N GLU A 394 9.15 -40.18 -18.54
CA GLU A 394 9.18 -41.02 -19.74
C GLU A 394 8.13 -42.15 -19.67
N VAL A 395 7.01 -41.99 -20.38
CA VAL A 395 5.89 -42.92 -20.27
C VAL A 395 5.61 -43.61 -21.61
N GLU A 396 5.53 -44.93 -21.61
CA GLU A 396 5.01 -45.70 -22.74
C GLU A 396 3.51 -45.93 -22.53
N ILE A 397 2.69 -45.33 -23.40
CA ILE A 397 1.23 -45.44 -23.33
C ILE A 397 0.77 -46.45 -24.39
N GLN A 398 -0.05 -47.41 -23.99
CA GLN A 398 -0.55 -48.43 -24.92
C GLN A 398 -1.52 -47.80 -25.93
N VAL A 399 -1.45 -48.22 -27.19
CA VAL A 399 -2.44 -47.83 -28.20
C VAL A 399 -3.84 -48.21 -27.70
N ASN A 400 -4.80 -47.32 -27.94
CA ASN A 400 -6.20 -47.41 -27.49
C ASN A 400 -6.40 -47.27 -25.96
N GLN A 401 -5.36 -46.93 -25.18
CA GLN A 401 -5.49 -46.51 -23.79
C GLN A 401 -6.09 -45.09 -23.71
N GLN A 402 -7.10 -44.90 -22.85
CA GLN A 402 -7.67 -43.57 -22.59
C GLN A 402 -6.66 -42.70 -21.84
N ILE A 403 -6.49 -41.46 -22.28
CA ILE A 403 -5.71 -40.45 -21.58
C ILE A 403 -6.53 -39.17 -21.40
N TYR A 404 -6.24 -38.44 -20.32
CA TYR A 404 -6.88 -37.18 -19.98
C TYR A 404 -5.83 -36.06 -20.09
N VAL A 405 -6.20 -34.90 -20.59
CA VAL A 405 -5.29 -33.76 -20.77
C VAL A 405 -5.92 -32.52 -20.18
N ALA A 406 -5.19 -31.85 -19.29
CA ALA A 406 -5.52 -30.53 -18.79
C ALA A 406 -4.65 -29.47 -19.46
N VAL A 407 -5.27 -28.37 -19.85
CA VAL A 407 -4.60 -27.15 -20.29
C VAL A 407 -4.93 -26.07 -19.27
N GLU A 408 -3.93 -25.67 -18.49
CA GLU A 408 -4.05 -24.72 -17.38
C GLU A 408 -3.30 -23.44 -17.71
N VAL A 409 -3.95 -22.31 -17.44
CA VAL A 409 -3.34 -20.98 -17.58
C VAL A 409 -3.07 -20.43 -16.19
N LEU A 410 -1.80 -20.25 -15.87
CA LEU A 410 -1.33 -19.73 -14.60
C LEU A 410 -1.09 -18.22 -14.68
N GLY A 411 -1.30 -17.55 -13.55
CA GLY A 411 -1.07 -16.12 -13.45
C GLY A 411 -2.16 -15.24 -14.08
N VAL A 412 -3.36 -15.79 -14.29
CA VAL A 412 -4.54 -15.01 -14.70
C VAL A 412 -5.65 -15.14 -13.65
N ASP A 413 -6.49 -14.13 -13.50
CA ASP A 413 -7.60 -14.15 -12.55
C ASP A 413 -8.74 -15.03 -13.07
N ARG A 414 -9.01 -16.13 -12.36
CA ARG A 414 -10.09 -17.08 -12.63
C ARG A 414 -11.49 -16.49 -12.60
N SER A 415 -11.68 -15.34 -11.95
CA SER A 415 -12.97 -14.64 -11.92
C SER A 415 -13.24 -13.88 -13.21
N GLN A 416 -12.19 -13.51 -13.95
CA GLN A 416 -12.26 -12.65 -15.12
C GLN A 416 -11.96 -13.39 -16.43
N ILE A 417 -11.14 -14.44 -16.37
CA ILE A 417 -10.62 -15.15 -17.54
C ILE A 417 -10.99 -16.64 -17.48
N ALA A 418 -11.52 -17.15 -18.59
CA ALA A 418 -11.70 -18.58 -18.83
C ALA A 418 -10.86 -19.03 -20.03
N THR A 419 -10.27 -20.21 -19.92
CA THR A 419 -9.45 -20.82 -20.96
C THR A 419 -10.32 -21.57 -21.96
N VAL A 420 -10.12 -21.35 -23.26
CA VAL A 420 -10.86 -22.00 -24.34
C VAL A 420 -9.91 -22.73 -25.28
N LEU A 421 -10.09 -24.04 -25.43
CA LEU A 421 -9.43 -24.85 -26.45
C LEU A 421 -10.15 -24.65 -27.79
N ASP A 422 -9.54 -23.90 -28.70
CA ASP A 422 -10.10 -23.72 -30.03
C ASP A 422 -9.77 -24.91 -30.94
N SER A 423 -8.49 -25.26 -31.07
CA SER A 423 -8.06 -26.34 -31.94
C SER A 423 -6.89 -27.10 -31.31
N CYS A 424 -6.97 -28.42 -31.24
CA CYS A 424 -5.89 -29.27 -30.72
C CYS A 424 -5.57 -30.38 -31.72
N TRP A 425 -4.29 -30.65 -31.93
CA TRP A 425 -3.82 -31.66 -32.89
C TRP A 425 -2.55 -32.34 -32.41
N ALA A 426 -2.24 -33.48 -33.01
CA ALA A 426 -1.05 -34.25 -32.75
C ALA A 426 -0.15 -34.33 -33.97
N THR A 427 1.17 -34.41 -33.76
CA THR A 427 2.19 -34.63 -34.80
C THR A 427 3.18 -35.72 -34.38
N PRO A 428 3.86 -36.40 -35.32
CA PRO A 428 4.87 -37.41 -35.01
C PRO A 428 6.22 -36.82 -34.56
N VAL A 429 6.41 -35.51 -34.68
CA VAL A 429 7.64 -34.77 -34.34
C VAL A 429 7.30 -33.48 -33.59
N ASN A 430 8.28 -32.88 -32.92
CA ASN A 430 8.12 -31.60 -32.19
C ASN A 430 8.05 -30.38 -33.12
N ASP A 431 7.14 -30.41 -34.08
CA ASP A 431 6.94 -29.34 -35.04
C ASP A 431 5.44 -29.08 -35.16
N ILE A 432 5.04 -27.86 -34.81
CA ILE A 432 3.65 -27.43 -34.76
C ILE A 432 3.00 -27.37 -36.15
N ASP A 433 3.79 -27.09 -37.17
CA ASP A 433 3.36 -26.89 -38.57
C ASP A 433 3.63 -28.13 -39.44
N HIS A 434 3.94 -29.27 -38.82
CA HIS A 434 4.26 -30.50 -39.54
C HIS A 434 3.11 -30.95 -40.44
N ASP A 435 3.43 -31.27 -41.71
CA ASP A 435 2.45 -31.66 -42.74
C ASP A 435 1.58 -32.86 -42.32
N ILE A 436 2.17 -33.76 -41.54
CA ILE A 436 1.46 -34.93 -40.99
C ILE A 436 1.00 -34.58 -39.59
N ARG A 437 -0.31 -34.36 -39.47
CA ARG A 437 -0.99 -34.06 -38.21
C ARG A 437 -2.34 -34.76 -38.12
N TRP A 438 -2.80 -35.02 -36.91
CA TRP A 438 -4.14 -35.56 -36.62
C TRP A 438 -4.89 -34.60 -35.70
N SER A 439 -6.06 -34.11 -36.11
CA SER A 439 -6.83 -33.16 -35.30
C SER A 439 -7.65 -33.89 -34.24
N LEU A 440 -7.60 -33.41 -33.00
CA LEU A 440 -8.39 -33.93 -31.87
C LEU A 440 -9.57 -32.99 -31.58
N ILE A 441 -9.34 -31.68 -31.59
CA ILE A 441 -10.35 -30.64 -31.39
C ILE A 441 -10.30 -29.70 -32.59
N ILE A 442 -11.46 -29.37 -33.16
CA ILE A 442 -11.62 -28.48 -34.30
C ILE A 442 -12.69 -27.44 -33.96
N ARG A 443 -12.30 -26.17 -33.83
CA ARG A 443 -13.20 -25.05 -33.51
C ARG A 443 -14.07 -25.35 -32.29
N GLU A 444 -13.41 -25.56 -31.15
CA GLU A 444 -13.98 -25.85 -29.83
C GLU A 444 -14.66 -27.23 -29.68
N CYS A 445 -14.83 -27.98 -30.77
CA CYS A 445 -15.58 -29.23 -30.80
C CYS A 445 -14.67 -30.45 -31.00
N PRO A 446 -15.00 -31.63 -30.44
CA PRO A 446 -14.30 -32.88 -30.75
C PRO A 446 -14.28 -33.17 -32.26
N ASN A 447 -13.17 -33.69 -32.78
CA ASN A 447 -13.07 -34.07 -34.18
C ASN A 447 -14.08 -35.20 -34.48
N PRO A 448 -15.08 -35.01 -35.36
CA PRO A 448 -16.08 -36.04 -35.67
C PRO A 448 -15.50 -37.29 -36.36
N GLU A 449 -14.30 -37.18 -36.95
CA GLU A 449 -13.59 -38.33 -37.52
C GLU A 449 -12.88 -39.19 -36.46
N ASP A 450 -12.67 -38.64 -35.26
CA ASP A 450 -12.10 -39.33 -34.11
C ASP A 450 -13.17 -39.55 -33.04
N GLY A 451 -13.83 -40.71 -33.11
CA GLY A 451 -14.89 -41.09 -32.16
C GLY A 451 -14.41 -41.37 -30.73
N THR A 452 -13.16 -41.06 -30.39
CA THR A 452 -12.59 -41.26 -29.05
C THR A 452 -12.38 -39.99 -28.25
N VAL A 453 -12.47 -38.81 -28.90
CA VAL A 453 -12.23 -37.52 -28.25
C VAL A 453 -13.46 -37.04 -27.51
N GLU A 454 -13.28 -36.62 -26.26
CA GLU A 454 -14.30 -35.99 -25.43
C GLU A 454 -13.75 -34.70 -24.81
N VAL A 455 -14.46 -33.58 -25.00
CA VAL A 455 -14.15 -32.31 -24.33
C VAL A 455 -14.94 -32.26 -23.04
N LEU A 456 -14.24 -32.36 -21.91
CA LEU A 456 -14.84 -32.51 -20.57
C LEU A 456 -15.18 -31.15 -19.94
N GLN A 457 -14.33 -30.16 -20.16
CA GLN A 457 -14.49 -28.79 -19.68
C GLN A 457 -13.79 -27.83 -20.65
N ASN A 458 -14.50 -26.80 -21.10
CA ASN A 458 -13.93 -25.78 -21.99
C ASN A 458 -14.59 -24.44 -21.71
N GLY A 459 -13.82 -23.37 -21.52
CA GLY A 459 -14.34 -22.01 -21.32
C GLY A 459 -15.14 -21.80 -20.03
N ILE A 460 -14.86 -22.55 -18.97
CA ILE A 460 -15.52 -22.42 -17.65
C ILE A 460 -14.59 -21.82 -16.59
N ASP A 461 -13.33 -22.25 -16.58
CA ASP A 461 -12.31 -21.86 -15.60
C ASP A 461 -11.00 -21.55 -16.35
N THR A 462 -9.94 -21.18 -15.64
CA THR A 462 -8.58 -21.05 -16.21
C THR A 462 -7.99 -22.40 -16.66
N THR A 463 -8.68 -23.50 -16.37
CA THR A 463 -8.37 -24.87 -16.78
C THR A 463 -9.39 -25.40 -17.78
N SER A 464 -8.90 -26.05 -18.84
CA SER A 464 -9.72 -26.79 -19.80
C SER A 464 -9.26 -28.24 -19.88
N HIS A 465 -10.23 -29.15 -20.04
CA HIS A 465 -10.03 -30.58 -19.95
C HIS A 465 -10.58 -31.28 -21.19
N PHE A 466 -9.79 -32.17 -21.79
CA PHE A 466 -10.26 -33.10 -22.81
C PHE A 466 -9.62 -34.47 -22.63
N SER A 467 -10.19 -35.48 -23.28
CA SER A 467 -9.67 -36.84 -23.24
C SER A 467 -9.74 -37.47 -24.62
N PHE A 468 -8.88 -38.44 -24.89
CA PHE A 468 -8.89 -39.22 -26.13
C PHE A 468 -8.21 -40.57 -25.92
N ARG A 469 -8.33 -41.48 -26.89
CA ARG A 469 -7.60 -42.74 -26.86
C ARG A 469 -6.30 -42.65 -27.64
N MET A 470 -5.23 -43.13 -27.03
CA MET A 470 -3.90 -43.09 -27.60
C MET A 470 -3.83 -43.80 -28.95
N PHE A 471 -3.04 -43.27 -29.88
CA PHE A 471 -2.85 -43.81 -31.22
C PHE A 471 -1.36 -43.81 -31.59
N THR A 472 -1.03 -44.08 -32.85
CA THR A 472 0.33 -43.96 -33.39
C THR A 472 0.25 -43.58 -34.87
N PHE A 473 1.26 -42.86 -35.37
CA PHE A 473 1.35 -42.52 -36.79
C PHE A 473 1.95 -43.69 -37.55
N SER A 474 1.16 -44.26 -38.47
CA SER A 474 1.60 -45.40 -39.29
C SER A 474 2.87 -45.06 -40.09
N GLY A 475 4.00 -45.65 -39.70
CA GLY A 475 5.26 -45.64 -40.47
C GLY A 475 6.23 -44.48 -40.21
N ASN A 476 5.91 -43.49 -39.35
CA ASN A 476 6.69 -42.25 -39.25
C ASN A 476 7.29 -41.95 -37.86
N SER A 477 6.66 -42.38 -36.77
CA SER A 477 7.24 -42.30 -35.42
C SER A 477 6.35 -43.03 -34.41
N ASP A 478 6.98 -43.59 -33.40
CA ASP A 478 6.41 -44.08 -32.14
C ASP A 478 6.22 -42.97 -31.09
N ARG A 479 6.53 -41.72 -31.44
CA ARG A 479 6.34 -40.53 -30.60
C ARG A 479 5.13 -39.71 -31.04
N ILE A 480 4.44 -39.12 -30.07
CA ILE A 480 3.30 -38.23 -30.28
C ILE A 480 3.52 -36.93 -29.52
N PHE A 481 3.43 -35.81 -30.23
CA PHE A 481 3.47 -34.46 -29.70
C PHE A 481 2.08 -33.86 -29.87
N LEU A 482 1.52 -33.27 -28.81
CA LEU A 482 0.21 -32.60 -28.85
C LEU A 482 0.44 -31.10 -28.93
N HIS A 483 -0.44 -30.43 -29.64
CA HIS A 483 -0.44 -28.99 -29.84
C HIS A 483 -1.85 -28.50 -29.61
N CYS A 484 -1.99 -27.34 -28.99
CA CYS A 484 -3.28 -26.69 -28.84
C CYS A 484 -3.15 -25.20 -29.12
N GLN A 485 -4.11 -24.68 -29.86
CA GLN A 485 -4.42 -23.28 -29.95
C GLN A 485 -5.41 -22.95 -28.83
N VAL A 486 -4.96 -22.11 -27.91
CA VAL A 486 -5.71 -21.68 -26.73
C VAL A 486 -6.14 -20.23 -26.93
N HIS A 487 -7.40 -19.97 -26.62
CA HIS A 487 -8.00 -18.65 -26.61
C HIS A 487 -8.44 -18.29 -25.18
N LEU A 488 -8.00 -17.14 -24.69
CA LEU A 488 -8.43 -16.62 -23.39
C LEU A 488 -9.71 -15.79 -23.57
N CYS A 489 -10.77 -16.17 -22.87
CA CYS A 489 -12.05 -15.49 -22.93
C CYS A 489 -12.31 -14.66 -21.67
N LEU A 490 -12.79 -13.42 -21.85
CA LEU A 490 -13.26 -12.58 -20.75
C LEU A 490 -14.68 -12.99 -20.36
N VAL A 491 -14.88 -13.38 -19.10
CA VAL A 491 -16.16 -13.86 -18.54
C VAL A 491 -17.26 -12.79 -18.63
N ASP A 492 -16.92 -11.52 -18.41
CA ASP A 492 -17.88 -10.41 -18.43
C ASP A 492 -18.47 -10.10 -19.82
N ASN A 493 -17.78 -10.49 -20.90
CA ASN A 493 -18.13 -10.11 -22.28
C ASN A 493 -18.94 -11.16 -23.06
N GLY A 494 -19.28 -12.32 -22.47
CA GLY A 494 -20.13 -13.30 -23.17
C GLY A 494 -20.06 -14.73 -22.65
N ARG A 495 -20.55 -15.67 -23.47
CA ARG A 495 -20.41 -17.10 -23.23
C ARG A 495 -19.07 -17.57 -23.79
N CYS A 496 -18.16 -17.98 -22.91
CA CYS A 496 -16.79 -18.36 -23.28
C CYS A 496 -16.66 -19.69 -24.02
N ALA A 497 -17.66 -20.57 -23.96
CA ALA A 497 -17.74 -21.75 -24.80
C ALA A 497 -19.15 -21.95 -25.36
N GLN A 498 -19.25 -22.57 -26.53
CA GLN A 498 -20.53 -23.06 -27.04
C GLN A 498 -21.11 -24.13 -26.11
N VAL A 499 -22.37 -23.95 -25.71
CA VAL A 499 -23.11 -24.97 -24.95
C VAL A 499 -23.31 -26.18 -25.87
N LEU A 500 -22.67 -27.30 -25.51
CA LEU A 500 -22.89 -28.60 -26.14
C LEU A 500 -24.39 -28.97 -26.00
N TYR A 501 -25.07 -29.16 -27.14
CA TYR A 501 -26.40 -29.77 -27.22
C TYR A 501 -26.30 -31.20 -27.74
#